data_AF-A0A4S3JCY6-F1
#
_entry.id   AF-A0A4S3JCY6-F1
#
_cell.length_a   1.000
_cell.length_b   1.000
_cell.length_c   1.000
_cell.angle_alpha   90.00
_cell.angle_beta   90.00
_cell.angle_gamma   90.00
#
_symmetry.space_group_name_H-M   'P 1'
#
loop_
_entity.id
_entity.type
_entity.pdbx_description
1 polymer ?
#
loop_
_entity_poly.entity_id
_entity_poly.type
_entity_poly.pdbx_seq_one_letter_code
_entity_poly.pdbx_strand_id
1 'polypeptide(L)'
;MSFALLSLTVGLLGLYLLQYVLRKGNEQLPPGPPRKPIIGNLGDLPSHNDRAWEHWLKHKELYGIIPTSVTVWGEHIIVLNDARLAVELLEKRSSIHSSRPNQTFGDM
;
A
#
# COMPACT_ATOMS: atom_id res chain seq x y z
N MET A 1 -29.60 21.33 19.52
CA MET A 1 -28.41 20.45 19.55
C MET A 1 -28.25 19.58 18.30
N SER A 2 -29.27 18.86 17.82
CA SER A 2 -29.10 17.94 16.68
C SER A 2 -28.64 18.58 15.36
N PHE A 3 -29.13 19.77 15.00
CA PHE A 3 -28.70 20.46 13.78
C PHE A 3 -27.22 20.84 13.78
N ALA A 4 -26.69 21.28 14.93
CA ALA A 4 -25.27 21.63 15.08
C ALA A 4 -24.35 20.40 14.97
N LEU A 5 -24.78 19.26 15.53
CA LEU A 5 -24.07 17.99 15.39
C LEU A 5 -24.07 17.50 13.94
N LEU A 6 -25.20 17.65 13.23
CA LEU A 6 -25.32 17.23 11.84
C LEU A 6 -24.49 18.11 10.90
N SER A 7 -24.42 19.43 11.14
CA SER A 7 -23.52 20.31 10.39
C SER A 7 -22.05 20.01 10.66
N LEU A 8 -21.68 19.64 11.90
CA LEU A 8 -20.32 19.30 12.26
C LEU A 8 -19.88 17.99 11.57
N THR A 9 -20.73 16.96 11.56
CA THR A 9 -20.41 15.69 10.90
C THR A 9 -20.27 15.85 9.39
N VAL A 10 -21.17 16.59 8.74
CA VAL A 10 -21.08 16.88 7.30
C VAL A 10 -19.83 17.71 6.98
N GLY A 11 -19.50 18.70 7.81
CA GLY A 11 -18.28 19.51 7.65
C GLY A 11 -17.01 18.67 7.78
N LEU A 12 -16.93 17.78 8.78
CA LEU A 12 -15.80 16.87 8.96
C LEU A 12 -15.69 15.86 7.82
N LEU A 13 -16.82 15.31 7.35
CA LEU A 13 -16.83 14.37 6.23
C LEU A 13 -16.40 15.05 4.92
N GLY A 14 -16.86 16.28 4.69
CA GLY A 14 -16.46 17.10 3.54
C GLY A 14 -14.98 17.47 3.57
N LEU A 15 -14.45 17.90 4.72
CA LEU A 15 -13.02 18.17 4.91
C LEU A 15 -12.18 16.90 4.70
N TYR A 16 -12.65 15.77 5.21
CA TYR A 16 -12.00 14.47 5.03
C TYR A 16 -11.95 14.04 3.56
N LEU A 17 -13.06 14.15 2.83
CA LEU A 17 -13.10 13.85 1.40
C LEU A 17 -12.21 14.80 0.59
N LEU A 18 -12.20 16.09 0.94
CA LEU A 18 -11.33 17.08 0.31
C LEU A 18 -9.86 16.72 0.54
N GLN A 19 -9.46 16.40 1.77
CA GLN A 19 -8.10 15.94 2.04
C GLN A 19 -7.78 14.64 1.30
N TYR A 20 -8.71 13.70 1.19
CA TYR A 20 -8.50 12.46 0.45
C TYR A 20 -8.21 12.71 -1.04
N VAL A 21 -8.99 13.57 -1.69
CA VAL A 21 -8.80 13.93 -3.10
C VAL A 21 -7.50 14.70 -3.30
N LEU A 22 -7.17 15.63 -2.39
CA LEU A 22 -5.93 16.41 -2.45
C LEU A 22 -4.68 15.57 -2.14
N ARG A 23 -4.79 14.54 -1.28
CA ARG A 23 -3.72 13.59 -0.96
C ARG A 23 -3.55 12.48 -1.99
N LYS A 24 -4.40 12.42 -3.02
CA LYS A 24 -4.17 11.62 -4.23
C LYS A 24 -3.06 12.28 -5.06
N GLY A 25 -1.89 12.43 -4.43
CA GLY A 25 -0.67 12.90 -5.04
C GLY A 25 -0.22 11.92 -6.11
N ASN A 26 0.49 12.47 -7.09
CA ASN A 26 0.97 11.83 -8.31
C ASN A 26 2.11 10.83 -8.02
N GLU A 27 1.92 9.94 -7.06
CA GLU A 27 2.86 8.86 -6.79
C GLU A 27 2.84 7.94 -8.00
N GLN A 28 3.96 7.91 -8.74
CA GLN A 28 4.21 6.99 -9.84
C GLN A 28 4.47 5.60 -9.26
N LEU A 29 3.46 5.05 -8.60
CA LEU A 29 3.50 3.69 -8.10
C LEU A 29 3.24 2.73 -9.26
N PRO A 30 3.91 1.57 -9.25
CA PRO A 30 3.55 0.47 -10.12
C PRO A 30 2.06 0.11 -9.99
N PRO A 31 1.46 -0.55 -10.99
CA PRO A 31 0.07 -0.99 -10.92
C PRO A 31 -0.16 -1.88 -9.68
N GLY A 32 -1.37 -1.82 -9.12
CA GLY A 32 -1.71 -2.55 -7.91
C GLY A 32 -3.20 -2.49 -7.56
N PRO A 33 -3.63 -3.25 -6.54
CA PRO A 33 -5.02 -3.25 -6.11
C PRO A 33 -5.47 -1.85 -5.64
N PRO A 34 -6.70 -1.44 -5.93
CA PRO A 34 -7.18 -0.10 -5.61
C PRO A 34 -7.17 0.16 -4.11
N ARG A 35 -6.47 1.21 -3.69
CA ARG A 35 -6.29 1.62 -2.30
C ARG A 35 -7.62 2.08 -1.69
N LYS A 36 -8.02 1.54 -0.54
CA LYS A 36 -9.12 2.10 0.26
C LYS A 36 -8.62 3.30 1.07
N PRO A 37 -9.48 4.28 1.39
CA PRO A 37 -9.07 5.42 2.18
C PRO A 37 -8.67 5.01 3.61
N ILE A 38 -7.67 5.68 4.18
CA ILE A 38 -7.05 5.44 5.51
C ILE A 38 -6.30 4.11 5.64
N ILE A 39 -6.95 2.97 5.40
CA ILE A 39 -6.37 1.63 5.60
C ILE A 39 -5.52 1.15 4.41
N GLY A 40 -5.77 1.68 3.21
CA GLY A 40 -5.14 1.19 1.98
C GLY A 40 -5.66 -0.19 1.57
N ASN A 41 -4.74 -1.12 1.35
CA ASN A 41 -4.89 -2.50 0.93
C ASN A 41 -4.66 -3.47 2.10
N LEU A 42 -4.90 -3.05 3.34
CA LEU A 42 -4.72 -3.90 4.52
C LEU A 42 -5.47 -5.23 4.41
N GLY A 43 -6.66 -5.23 3.81
CA GLY A 43 -7.45 -6.45 3.58
C GLY A 43 -6.93 -7.34 2.44
N ASP A 44 -6.00 -6.83 1.62
CA ASP A 44 -5.33 -7.58 0.57
C ASP A 44 -4.00 -8.15 1.07
N LEU A 45 -3.69 -8.07 2.36
CA LEU A 45 -2.50 -8.73 2.93
C LEU A 45 -2.76 -10.23 3.16
N PRO A 46 -1.72 -11.07 3.06
CA PRO A 46 -1.83 -12.47 3.47
C PRO A 46 -2.13 -12.56 4.96
N SER A 47 -3.00 -13.52 5.34
CA SER A 47 -3.26 -13.84 6.73
C SER A 47 -2.04 -14.53 7.36
N HIS A 48 -1.89 -14.46 8.69
CA HIS A 48 -0.78 -15.11 9.41
C HIS A 48 -0.69 -16.63 9.18
N ASN A 49 -1.83 -17.29 8.95
CA ASN A 49 -1.89 -18.72 8.67
C ASN A 49 -1.61 -19.07 7.21
N ASP A 50 -1.58 -18.08 6.32
CA ASP A 50 -1.37 -18.28 4.90
C ASP A 50 0.11 -18.19 4.54
N ARG A 51 0.50 -18.93 3.52
CA ARG A 51 1.82 -18.80 2.92
C ARG A 51 1.88 -17.49 2.15
N ALA A 52 2.50 -16.48 2.75
CA ALA A 52 2.61 -15.15 2.13
C ALA A 52 3.14 -15.19 0.69
N TRP A 53 4.10 -16.07 0.40
CA TRP A 53 4.64 -16.24 -0.96
C TRP A 53 3.62 -16.77 -1.97
N GLU A 54 2.68 -17.64 -1.56
CA GLU A 54 1.59 -18.12 -2.43
C GLU A 54 0.60 -17.00 -2.74
N HIS A 55 0.33 -16.15 -1.75
CA HIS A 55 -0.53 -14.98 -1.92
C HIS A 55 0.07 -13.96 -2.90
N TRP A 56 1.37 -13.67 -2.79
CA TRP A 56 2.07 -12.77 -3.72
C TRP A 56 2.24 -13.38 -5.11
N LEU A 57 2.31 -14.72 -5.22
CA LEU A 57 2.32 -15.39 -6.52
C LEU A 57 1.02 -15.15 -7.30
N LYS A 58 -0.14 -15.12 -6.64
CA LYS A 58 -1.42 -14.75 -7.28
C LYS A 58 -1.40 -13.32 -7.83
N HIS A 59 -0.70 -12.41 -7.16
CA HIS A 59 -0.53 -11.03 -7.66
C HIS A 59 0.31 -11.00 -8.94
N LYS A 60 1.33 -11.85 -9.05
CA LYS A 60 2.08 -12.03 -10.29
C LYS A 60 1.19 -12.53 -11.44
N GLU A 61 0.23 -13.39 -11.19
CA GLU A 61 -0.73 -13.84 -12.21
C GLU A 61 -1.64 -12.71 -12.70
N LEU A 62 -2.05 -11.81 -11.80
CA LEU A 62 -2.96 -10.70 -12.10
C LEU A 62 -2.27 -9.51 -12.78
N TYR A 63 -1.06 -9.15 -12.35
CA TYR A 63 -0.33 -7.95 -12.79
C TYR A 63 0.89 -8.25 -13.67
N GLY A 64 1.25 -9.53 -13.81
CA GLY A 64 2.36 -10.00 -14.62
C GLY A 64 3.73 -9.75 -13.99
N ILE A 65 4.71 -9.49 -14.85
CA ILE A 65 6.13 -9.30 -14.49
C ILE A 65 6.37 -7.92 -13.85
N ILE A 66 5.43 -6.99 -14.02
CA ILE A 66 5.52 -5.63 -13.49
C ILE A 66 5.46 -5.69 -11.96
N PRO A 67 6.29 -4.90 -11.24
CA PRO A 67 6.18 -4.78 -9.80
C PRO A 67 4.76 -4.40 -9.39
N THR A 68 4.27 -4.96 -8.30
CA THR A 68 2.94 -4.63 -7.79
C THR A 68 3.07 -3.71 -6.58
N SER A 69 2.28 -2.64 -6.52
CA SER A 69 2.24 -1.76 -5.35
C SER A 69 1.07 -2.11 -4.43
N VAL A 70 1.34 -2.21 -3.13
CA VAL A 70 0.36 -2.44 -2.08
C VAL A 70 0.59 -1.39 -1.02
N THR A 71 -0.46 -0.67 -0.62
CA THR A 71 -0.30 0.39 0.39
C THR A 71 -1.02 0.01 1.67
N VAL A 72 -0.36 0.10 2.82
CA VAL A 72 -0.95 -0.29 4.10
C VAL A 72 -0.67 0.82 5.09
N TRP A 73 -1.71 1.41 5.69
CA TRP A 73 -1.55 2.52 6.65
C TRP A 73 -0.72 3.72 6.15
N GLY A 74 -0.70 3.93 4.83
CA GLY A 74 0.09 4.99 4.19
C GLY A 74 1.53 4.59 3.84
N GLU A 75 1.98 3.40 4.22
CA GLU A 75 3.26 2.82 3.79
C GLU A 75 3.09 2.08 2.46
N HIS A 76 4.03 2.23 1.53
CA HIS A 76 4.01 1.56 0.23
C HIS A 76 4.94 0.35 0.22
N ILE A 77 4.37 -0.81 -0.05
CA ILE A 77 5.08 -2.07 -0.25
C ILE A 77 5.12 -2.34 -1.75
N ILE A 78 6.32 -2.49 -2.31
CA ILE A 78 6.52 -2.84 -3.72
C ILE A 78 6.95 -4.30 -3.79
N VAL A 79 6.11 -5.12 -4.41
CA VAL A 79 6.36 -6.56 -4.60
C VAL A 79 7.06 -6.77 -5.95
N LEU A 80 8.28 -7.32 -5.92
CA LEU A 80 9.08 -7.59 -7.11
C LEU A 80 8.82 -9.02 -7.61
N ASN A 81 8.23 -9.14 -8.81
CA ASN A 81 7.85 -10.42 -9.41
C ASN A 81 8.87 -11.00 -10.41
N ASP A 82 9.93 -10.23 -10.72
CA ASP A 82 11.01 -10.58 -11.65
C ASP A 82 12.36 -10.68 -10.94
N ALA A 83 13.07 -11.78 -11.17
CA ALA A 83 14.35 -12.05 -10.52
C ALA A 83 15.48 -11.12 -11.00
N ARG A 84 15.47 -10.70 -12.27
CA ARG A 84 16.51 -9.80 -12.80
C ARG A 84 16.35 -8.41 -12.18
N LEU A 85 15.11 -7.93 -12.06
CA LEU A 85 14.82 -6.66 -11.40
C LEU A 85 15.16 -6.70 -9.90
N ALA A 86 14.91 -7.82 -9.21
CA ALA A 86 15.29 -7.99 -7.82
C ALA A 86 16.82 -7.89 -7.64
N VAL A 87 17.61 -8.56 -8.48
CA VAL A 87 19.08 -8.44 -8.48
C VAL A 87 19.52 -7.01 -8.78
N GLU A 88 18.90 -6.36 -9.76
CA GLU A 88 19.25 -4.98 -10.11
C GLU A 88 19.00 -3.99 -8.96
N LEU A 89 17.84 -4.08 -8.29
CA LEU A 89 17.47 -3.13 -7.24
C LEU A 89 18.13 -3.46 -5.91
N LEU A 90 18.11 -4.72 -5.49
CA LEU A 90 18.52 -5.15 -4.15
C LEU A 90 20.01 -5.43 -4.04
N GLU A 91 20.67 -5.83 -5.13
CA GLU A 91 22.12 -6.12 -5.12
C GLU A 91 22.92 -4.97 -5.73
N LYS A 92 22.70 -4.68 -7.02
CA LYS A 92 23.49 -3.66 -7.75
C LYS A 92 23.26 -2.24 -7.24
N ARG A 93 22.04 -1.94 -6.77
CA ARG A 93 21.65 -0.64 -6.21
C ARG A 93 21.37 -0.72 -4.70
N SER A 94 22.01 -1.67 -4.01
CA SER A 94 21.86 -1.90 -2.56
C SER A 94 22.17 -0.66 -1.72
N SER A 95 23.10 0.21 -2.15
CA SER A 95 23.41 1.46 -1.44
C SER A 95 22.21 2.41 -1.28
N ILE A 96 21.22 2.33 -2.17
CA ILE A 96 20.02 3.17 -2.16
C ILE A 96 18.82 2.43 -1.53
N HIS A 97 18.76 1.10 -1.64
CA HIS A 97 17.61 0.28 -1.23
C HIS A 97 17.85 -0.57 0.02
N SER A 98 18.93 -0.35 0.77
CA SER A 98 19.28 -1.11 1.98
C SER A 98 18.65 -0.59 3.27
N SER A 99 17.90 0.51 3.21
CA SER A 99 17.14 1.04 4.34
C SER A 99 16.14 0.02 4.86
N ARG A 100 16.12 -0.19 6.18
CA ARG A 100 15.17 -1.12 6.82
C ARG A 100 14.00 -0.33 7.42
N PRO A 101 12.76 -0.60 7.01
CA PRO A 101 11.59 0.02 7.63
C PRO A 101 11.38 -0.57 9.03
N ASN A 102 11.12 0.29 10.02
CA ASN A 102 10.72 -0.14 11.36
C ASN A 102 9.21 -0.44 11.35
N GLN A 103 8.83 -1.67 10.99
CA GLN A 103 7.44 -2.11 11.01
C GLN A 103 7.11 -2.73 12.37
N THR A 104 6.41 -2.00 13.23
CA THR A 104 5.95 -2.50 14.55
C THR A 104 4.90 -3.61 14.46
N PHE A 105 4.30 -3.82 13.28
CA PHE A 105 3.21 -4.78 13.07
C PHE A 105 3.69 -6.16 12.59
N GLY A 106 4.92 -6.28 12.08
CA GLY A 106 5.45 -7.56 11.55
C GLY A 106 6.06 -8.48 12.61
N ASP A 107 6.28 -7.96 13.83
CA ASP A 107 6.92 -8.67 14.95
C ASP A 107 5.92 -9.34 15.92
N MET A 108 4.63 -9.40 15.56
CA MET A 108 3.56 -10.00 16.38
C MET A 108 3.06 -11.34 15.82
#